data_AF-A0A7R9MS56-F1
#
_entry.id   AF-A0A7R9MS56-F1
#
_cell.length_a   1.000
_cell.length_b   1.000
_cell.length_c   1.000
_cell.angle_alpha   90.00
_cell.angle_beta   90.00
_cell.angle_gamma   90.00
#
_symmetry.space_group_name_H-M   'P 1'
#
loop_
_entity.id
_entity.type
_entity.pdbx_description
1 polymer ?
#
loop_
_entity_poly.entity_id
_entity_poly.type
_entity_poly.pdbx_seq_one_letter_code
_entity_poly.pdbx_strand_id
1 'polypeptide(L)'
;MEEKLSKFISDQLNVDDIECWAASDAVFRFAHHQVIELAKDCLQKSQDKLITSHYFFEISENLEKLLVECREKSPTAANLLCSLIKKLLIIVSRPARLLECLEFDPEEFYRLLEAAEGQAKSTQGIKVSVPQYIISKLGLNRDPLADISPDLENLDIKDNNELNSKSDGKTEVLTKPPSEEDYETIKLISNGAYGAVHLVRHLESRQ
;
A
#
# COMPACT_ATOMS: atom_id res chain seq x y z
N MET A 1 -11.74 -6.13 -19.25
CA MET A 1 -10.51 -5.35 -19.49
C MET A 1 -10.57 -4.74 -20.87
N GLU A 2 -10.79 -5.57 -21.90
CA GLU A 2 -10.89 -5.17 -23.31
C GLU A 2 -11.87 -4.03 -23.59
N GLU A 3 -13.08 -4.06 -23.03
CA GLU A 3 -14.05 -2.97 -23.17
C GLU A 3 -13.53 -1.64 -22.58
N LYS A 4 -12.85 -1.71 -21.43
CA LYS A 4 -12.26 -0.54 -20.78
C LYS A 4 -11.08 0.01 -21.59
N LEU A 5 -10.26 -0.87 -22.18
CA LEU A 5 -9.17 -0.48 -23.09
C LEU A 5 -9.72 0.14 -24.38
N SER A 6 -10.76 -0.44 -24.97
CA SER A 6 -11.40 0.07 -26.18
C SER A 6 -12.00 1.46 -25.95
N LYS A 7 -12.66 1.64 -24.79
CA LYS A 7 -13.16 2.95 -24.37
C LYS A 7 -12.01 3.94 -24.15
N PHE A 8 -10.96 3.53 -23.45
CA PHE A 8 -9.77 4.37 -23.24
C PHE A 8 -9.15 4.83 -24.57
N ILE A 9 -8.95 3.92 -25.53
CA ILE A 9 -8.39 4.25 -26.85
C ILE A 9 -9.30 5.23 -27.60
N SER A 10 -10.62 4.99 -27.59
CA SER A 10 -11.59 5.88 -28.24
C SER A 10 -11.63 7.27 -27.58
N ASP A 11 -11.62 7.31 -26.25
CA ASP A 11 -11.57 8.53 -25.45
C ASP A 11 -10.25 9.30 -25.62
N GLN A 12 -9.19 8.68 -26.16
CA GLN A 12 -7.90 9.32 -26.43
C GLN A 12 -7.65 9.59 -27.92
N LEU A 13 -8.45 9.02 -28.82
CA LEU A 13 -8.46 9.33 -30.26
C LEU A 13 -9.39 10.51 -30.57
N ASN A 14 -10.50 10.65 -29.85
CA ASN A 14 -11.41 11.81 -29.95
C ASN A 14 -10.85 13.09 -29.31
N VAL A 15 -9.55 13.09 -28.99
CA VAL A 15 -8.82 14.11 -28.25
C VAL A 15 -8.08 15.06 -29.21
N ASP A 16 -8.55 15.18 -30.45
CA ASP A 16 -8.17 16.31 -31.30
C ASP A 16 -8.59 17.68 -30.69
N ASP A 17 -9.40 17.67 -29.61
CA ASP A 17 -9.82 18.84 -28.82
C ASP A 17 -9.06 19.07 -27.50
N ILE A 18 -8.08 18.23 -27.09
CA ILE A 18 -7.26 18.58 -25.90
C ILE A 18 -6.28 19.68 -26.26
N GLU A 19 -6.67 20.88 -25.83
CA GLU A 19 -5.87 22.05 -25.52
C GLU A 19 -4.77 22.36 -26.53
N CYS A 20 -5.02 23.42 -27.31
CA CYS A 20 -4.11 24.07 -28.27
C CYS A 20 -2.61 24.17 -27.85
N TRP A 21 -2.30 24.07 -26.55
CA TRP A 21 -0.95 23.97 -26.01
C TRP A 21 -0.36 22.55 -26.03
N ALA A 22 -1.09 21.52 -25.55
CA ALA A 22 -0.59 20.14 -25.53
C ALA A 22 -0.35 19.58 -26.95
N ALA A 23 -1.16 20.04 -27.92
CA ALA A 23 -0.95 19.78 -29.35
C ALA A 23 0.30 20.45 -29.94
N SER A 24 0.91 21.42 -29.24
CA SER A 24 2.13 22.12 -29.68
C SER A 24 3.42 21.53 -29.09
N ASP A 25 3.34 20.72 -28.02
CA ASP A 25 4.52 20.06 -27.46
C ASP A 25 4.76 18.72 -28.19
N ALA A 26 5.81 18.69 -29.01
CA ALA A 26 6.20 17.51 -29.77
C ALA A 26 6.52 16.30 -28.87
N VAL A 27 7.07 16.54 -27.67
CA VAL A 27 7.39 15.49 -26.70
C VAL A 27 6.11 14.86 -26.17
N PHE A 28 5.12 15.67 -25.83
CA PHE A 28 3.82 15.17 -25.38
C PHE A 28 3.14 14.33 -26.47
N ARG A 29 3.08 14.82 -27.71
CA ARG A 29 2.43 14.08 -28.82
C ARG A 29 3.08 12.72 -29.07
N PHE A 30 4.41 12.69 -29.06
CA PHE A 30 5.15 11.44 -29.21
C PHE A 30 4.83 10.46 -28.08
N ALA A 31 4.90 10.91 -26.82
CA ALA A 31 4.65 10.05 -25.67
C ALA A 31 3.18 9.62 -25.56
N HIS A 32 2.23 10.51 -25.86
CA HIS A 32 0.80 10.22 -25.91
C HIS A 32 0.49 9.15 -26.96
N HIS A 33 1.03 9.31 -28.17
CA HIS A 33 0.93 8.31 -29.22
C HIS A 33 1.51 6.96 -28.77
N GLN A 34 2.68 6.96 -28.14
CA GLN A 34 3.31 5.74 -27.64
C GLN A 34 2.45 5.01 -26.59
N VAL A 35 1.79 5.74 -25.68
CA VAL A 35 0.87 5.16 -24.70
C VAL A 35 -0.37 4.55 -25.38
N ILE A 36 -0.91 5.22 -26.41
CA ILE A 36 -2.02 4.68 -27.19
C ILE A 36 -1.62 3.41 -27.93
N GLU A 37 -0.45 3.38 -28.56
CA GLU A 37 0.03 2.20 -29.28
C GLU A 37 0.26 1.01 -28.32
N LEU A 38 0.80 1.26 -27.13
CA LEU A 38 0.89 0.22 -26.09
C LEU A 38 -0.49 -0.29 -25.64
N ALA A 39 -1.48 0.60 -25.51
CA ALA A 39 -2.84 0.20 -25.17
C ALA A 39 -3.50 -0.63 -26.30
N LYS A 40 -3.23 -0.29 -27.57
CA LYS A 40 -3.70 -1.05 -28.74
C LYS A 40 -3.04 -2.42 -28.82
N ASP A 41 -1.72 -2.50 -28.64
CA ASP A 41 -1.00 -3.77 -28.59
C ASP A 41 -1.54 -4.64 -27.45
N CYS A 42 -1.75 -4.08 -26.27
CA CYS A 42 -2.35 -4.81 -25.14
C CYS A 42 -3.74 -5.34 -25.46
N LEU A 43 -4.59 -4.53 -26.10
CA LEU A 43 -5.92 -4.97 -26.53
C LEU A 43 -5.84 -6.12 -27.55
N GLN A 44 -4.96 -6.01 -28.54
CA GLN A 44 -4.74 -7.02 -29.57
C GLN A 44 -4.24 -8.33 -28.95
N LYS A 45 -3.21 -8.26 -28.09
CA LYS A 45 -2.68 -9.42 -27.35
C LYS A 45 -3.72 -10.09 -26.47
N SER A 46 -4.63 -9.31 -25.87
CA SER A 46 -5.76 -9.86 -25.09
C SER A 46 -6.70 -10.67 -25.98
N GLN A 47 -7.07 -10.12 -27.13
CA GLN A 47 -7.97 -10.78 -28.09
C GLN A 47 -7.34 -12.06 -28.68
N ASP A 48 -6.04 -12.02 -28.95
CA ASP A 48 -5.26 -13.16 -29.43
C ASP A 48 -4.94 -14.19 -28.32
N LYS A 49 -5.31 -13.91 -27.06
CA LYS A 49 -5.01 -14.73 -25.87
C LYS A 49 -3.51 -14.99 -25.66
N LEU A 50 -2.68 -14.00 -25.99
CA LEU A 50 -1.22 -14.06 -25.87
C LEU A 50 -0.68 -13.26 -24.68
N ILE A 51 -1.55 -12.85 -23.76
CA ILE A 51 -1.15 -12.11 -22.56
C ILE A 51 -0.57 -13.08 -21.52
N THR A 52 0.61 -12.73 -21.02
CA THR A 52 1.33 -13.40 -19.93
C THR A 52 1.58 -12.43 -18.77
N SER A 53 1.94 -12.92 -17.58
CA SER A 53 2.35 -12.05 -16.47
C SER A 53 3.56 -11.18 -16.88
N HIS A 54 4.54 -11.77 -17.56
CA HIS A 54 5.73 -11.08 -18.07
C HIS A 54 5.38 -9.89 -18.99
N TYR A 55 4.40 -10.05 -19.88
CA TYR A 55 3.96 -8.97 -20.76
C TYR A 55 3.44 -7.76 -19.97
N PHE A 56 2.69 -7.98 -18.88
CA PHE A 56 2.23 -6.88 -18.03
C PHE A 56 3.36 -6.20 -17.26
N PHE A 57 4.43 -6.91 -16.93
CA PHE A 57 5.63 -6.29 -16.38
C PHE A 57 6.35 -5.44 -17.43
N GLU A 58 6.57 -5.97 -18.64
CA GLU A 58 7.23 -5.24 -19.72
C GLU A 58 6.49 -3.96 -20.10
N ILE A 59 5.16 -4.00 -20.24
CA ILE A 59 4.38 -2.80 -20.55
C ILE A 59 4.48 -1.76 -19.42
N SER A 60 4.50 -2.20 -18.15
CA SER A 60 4.60 -1.31 -17.00
C SER A 60 5.97 -0.62 -16.95
N GLU A 61 7.05 -1.38 -17.17
CA GLU A 61 8.41 -0.82 -17.26
C GLU A 61 8.57 0.13 -18.45
N ASN A 62 8.00 -0.20 -19.60
CA ASN A 62 8.06 0.66 -20.78
C ASN A 62 7.32 1.99 -20.56
N LEU A 63 6.17 1.96 -19.88
CA LEU A 63 5.44 3.17 -19.50
C LEU A 63 6.23 4.02 -18.48
N GLU A 64 6.91 3.39 -17.53
CA GLU A 64 7.76 4.08 -16.56
C GLU A 64 8.97 4.74 -17.22
N LYS A 65 9.69 4.02 -18.09
CA LYS A 65 10.81 4.56 -18.88
C LYS A 65 10.37 5.75 -19.73
N LEU A 66 9.24 5.62 -20.44
CA LEU A 66 8.68 6.70 -21.24
C LEU A 66 8.33 7.93 -20.39
N LEU A 67 7.81 7.73 -19.18
CA LEU A 67 7.49 8.83 -18.27
C LEU A 67 8.76 9.53 -17.76
N VAL A 68 9.82 8.78 -17.46
CA VAL A 68 11.12 9.35 -17.04
C VAL A 68 11.73 10.17 -18.18
N GLU A 69 11.78 9.64 -19.40
CA GLU A 69 12.28 10.37 -20.57
C GLU A 69 11.47 11.63 -20.85
N CYS A 70 10.13 11.55 -20.77
CA CYS A 70 9.26 12.71 -20.94
C CYS A 70 9.52 13.77 -19.87
N ARG A 71 9.76 13.36 -18.61
CA ARG A 71 10.07 14.27 -17.51
C ARG A 71 11.40 15.01 -17.69
N GLU A 72 12.41 14.35 -18.25
CA GLU A 72 13.69 14.97 -18.56
C GLU A 72 13.59 16.01 -19.69
N LYS A 73 12.71 15.79 -20.67
CA LYS A 73 12.55 16.68 -21.83
C LYS A 73 11.54 17.81 -21.61
N SER A 74 10.41 17.52 -20.98
CA SER A 74 9.32 18.47 -20.73
C SER A 74 8.59 18.12 -19.42
N PRO A 75 8.90 18.80 -18.30
CA PRO A 75 8.28 18.48 -17.01
C PRO A 75 6.77 18.75 -16.99
N THR A 76 6.29 19.68 -17.81
CA THR A 76 4.86 20.01 -17.90
C THR A 76 4.08 18.92 -18.63
N ALA A 77 4.63 18.39 -19.74
CA ALA A 77 4.04 17.26 -20.46
C ALA A 77 4.00 15.97 -19.61
N ALA A 78 5.03 15.74 -18.80
CA ALA A 78 5.11 14.56 -17.94
C ALA A 78 3.95 14.46 -16.93
N ASN A 79 3.47 15.59 -16.39
CA ASN A 79 2.34 15.59 -15.45
C ASN A 79 1.02 15.15 -16.12
N LEU A 80 0.77 15.63 -17.34
CA LEU A 80 -0.38 15.22 -18.15
C LEU A 80 -0.28 13.73 -18.52
N LEU A 81 0.90 13.30 -18.98
CA LEU A 81 1.18 11.92 -19.35
C LEU A 81 1.06 10.95 -18.17
N CYS A 82 1.50 11.35 -16.98
CA CYS A 82 1.39 10.55 -15.75
C CYS A 82 -0.07 10.19 -15.44
N SER A 83 -1.00 11.13 -15.65
CA SER A 83 -2.43 10.87 -15.46
C SER A 83 -2.97 9.86 -16.48
N LEU A 84 -2.48 9.89 -17.72
CA LEU A 84 -2.85 8.94 -18.76
C LEU A 84 -2.33 7.53 -18.46
N ILE A 85 -1.03 7.43 -18.11
CA ILE A 85 -0.38 6.16 -17.75
C ILE A 85 -1.07 5.53 -16.56
N LYS A 86 -1.39 6.31 -15.51
CA LYS A 86 -2.15 5.81 -14.35
C LYS A 86 -3.50 5.23 -14.73
N LYS A 87 -4.25 5.88 -15.64
CA LYS A 87 -5.53 5.35 -16.13
C LYS A 87 -5.34 4.00 -16.84
N LEU A 88 -4.33 3.89 -17.69
CA LEU A 88 -4.01 2.64 -18.38
C LEU A 88 -3.63 1.53 -17.39
N LEU A 89 -2.72 1.82 -16.45
CA LEU A 89 -2.28 0.88 -15.42
C LEU A 89 -3.45 0.39 -14.54
N ILE A 90 -4.39 1.27 -14.18
CA ILE A 90 -5.59 0.87 -13.44
C ILE A 90 -6.43 -0.14 -14.23
N ILE A 91 -6.58 0.04 -15.55
CA ILE A 91 -7.35 -0.88 -16.39
C ILE A 91 -6.72 -2.28 -16.42
N VAL A 92 -5.39 -2.36 -16.50
CA VAL A 92 -4.65 -3.63 -16.61
C VAL A 92 -4.30 -4.27 -15.25
N SER A 93 -4.33 -3.51 -14.16
CA SER A 93 -3.92 -3.93 -12.81
C SER A 93 -4.57 -5.22 -12.30
N ARG A 94 -5.90 -5.31 -12.36
CA ARG A 94 -6.64 -6.48 -11.86
C ARG A 94 -6.34 -7.73 -12.70
N PRO A 95 -6.42 -7.68 -14.05
CA PRO A 95 -5.99 -8.80 -14.88
C PRO A 95 -4.54 -9.23 -14.64
N ALA A 96 -3.61 -8.28 -14.51
CA ALA A 96 -2.20 -8.58 -14.26
C ALA A 96 -2.03 -9.36 -12.96
N ARG A 97 -2.66 -8.90 -11.86
CA ARG A 97 -2.59 -9.58 -10.57
C ARG A 97 -3.28 -10.95 -10.57
N LEU A 98 -4.39 -11.08 -11.29
CA LEU A 98 -5.06 -12.39 -11.43
C LEU A 98 -4.20 -13.36 -12.24
N LEU A 99 -3.55 -12.88 -13.29
CA LEU A 99 -2.68 -13.69 -14.13
C LEU A 99 -1.42 -14.12 -13.38
N GLU A 100 -0.83 -13.23 -12.58
CA GLU A 100 0.23 -13.56 -11.63
C GLU A 100 -0.20 -14.69 -10.69
N CYS A 101 -1.42 -14.64 -10.14
CA CYS A 101 -1.93 -15.74 -9.30
C CYS A 101 -2.20 -17.04 -10.06
N LEU A 102 -2.54 -16.97 -11.35
CA LEU A 102 -2.80 -18.15 -12.18
C LEU A 102 -1.50 -18.82 -12.64
N GLU A 103 -0.48 -18.03 -12.92
CA GLU A 103 0.86 -18.49 -13.30
C GLU A 103 1.73 -18.83 -12.07
N PHE A 104 1.26 -18.54 -10.86
CA PHE A 104 1.99 -18.80 -9.62
C PHE A 104 2.12 -20.32 -9.35
N ASP A 105 3.36 -20.80 -9.33
CA ASP A 105 3.72 -22.16 -8.90
C ASP A 105 4.25 -22.15 -7.45
N PRO A 106 3.53 -22.76 -6.48
CA PRO A 106 3.99 -22.84 -5.11
C PRO A 106 5.29 -23.65 -4.96
N GLU A 107 5.55 -24.65 -5.80
CA GLU A 107 6.76 -25.47 -5.69
C GLU A 107 8.02 -24.69 -6.06
N GLU A 108 7.96 -23.95 -7.17
CA GLU A 108 9.04 -23.03 -7.54
C GLU A 108 9.30 -22.00 -6.43
N PHE A 109 8.24 -21.45 -5.85
CA PHE A 109 8.34 -20.51 -4.73
C PHE A 109 9.03 -21.14 -3.52
N TYR A 110 8.64 -22.34 -3.09
CA TYR A 110 9.29 -23.04 -1.97
C TYR A 110 10.75 -23.37 -2.25
N ARG A 111 11.10 -23.74 -3.49
CA ARG A 111 12.49 -24.01 -3.88
C ARG A 111 13.35 -22.74 -3.84
N LEU A 112 12.82 -21.62 -4.31
CA LEU A 112 13.48 -20.32 -4.22
C LEU A 112 13.63 -19.88 -2.76
N LEU A 113 12.61 -20.10 -1.94
CA LEU A 113 12.62 -19.79 -0.51
C LEU A 113 13.67 -20.63 0.23
N GLU A 114 13.75 -21.93 -0.03
CA GLU A 114 14.76 -22.82 0.55
C GLU A 114 16.17 -22.42 0.11
N ALA A 115 16.37 -22.05 -1.16
CA ALA A 115 17.66 -21.57 -1.65
C ALA A 115 18.09 -20.26 -0.95
N ALA A 116 17.17 -19.31 -0.82
CA ALA A 116 17.40 -18.06 -0.09
C ALA A 116 17.68 -18.30 1.40
N GLU A 117 16.94 -19.23 2.02
CA GLU A 117 17.17 -19.65 3.40
C GLU A 117 18.55 -20.30 3.58
N GLY A 118 18.95 -21.17 2.67
CA GLY A 118 20.29 -21.79 2.64
C GLY A 118 21.39 -20.73 2.57
N GLN A 119 21.25 -19.74 1.70
CA GLN A 119 22.19 -18.61 1.61
C GLN A 119 22.24 -17.79 2.90
N ALA A 120 21.08 -17.47 3.50
CA ALA A 120 21.03 -16.71 4.74
C ALA A 120 21.68 -17.47 5.91
N LYS A 121 21.44 -18.78 6.02
CA LYS A 121 22.09 -19.65 7.02
C LYS A 121 23.62 -19.69 6.84
N SER A 122 24.09 -19.82 5.61
CA SER A 122 25.52 -19.92 5.29
C SER A 122 26.28 -18.60 5.39
N THR A 123 25.71 -17.49 4.94
CA THR A 123 26.40 -16.19 4.84
C THR A 123 26.26 -15.33 6.10
N GLN A 124 25.15 -15.44 6.84
CA GLN A 124 24.89 -14.61 8.02
C GLN A 124 25.07 -15.34 9.36
N GLY A 125 25.52 -16.59 9.35
CA GLY A 125 25.79 -17.35 10.57
C GLY A 125 24.56 -17.46 11.47
N ILE A 126 23.37 -17.57 10.85
CA ILE A 126 22.08 -17.59 11.52
C ILE A 126 21.97 -18.90 12.32
N LYS A 127 22.44 -18.88 13.57
CA LYS A 127 22.19 -19.93 14.59
C LYS A 127 20.79 -19.84 15.18
N VAL A 128 20.03 -18.81 14.82
CA VAL A 128 18.77 -18.39 15.42
C VAL A 128 17.68 -18.63 14.37
N SER A 129 16.61 -19.36 14.69
CA SER A 129 15.60 -19.83 13.73
C SER A 129 15.16 -18.77 12.67
N VAL A 130 14.81 -19.20 11.46
CA VAL A 130 14.32 -18.32 10.36
C VAL A 130 13.21 -17.35 10.83
N PRO A 131 12.23 -17.76 11.65
CA PRO A 131 11.24 -16.84 12.21
C PRO A 131 11.88 -15.69 13.03
N GLN A 132 12.90 -15.97 13.84
CA GLN A 132 13.57 -14.95 14.66
C GLN A 132 14.45 -14.01 13.82
N TYR A 133 15.06 -14.51 12.74
CA TYR A 133 15.76 -13.66 11.77
C TYR A 133 14.78 -12.69 11.08
N ILE A 134 13.61 -13.19 10.66
CA ILE A 134 12.55 -12.39 10.05
C ILE A 134 12.03 -11.33 11.02
N ILE A 135 11.68 -11.70 12.26
CA ILE A 135 11.21 -10.77 13.30
C ILE A 135 12.25 -9.68 13.57
N SER A 136 13.53 -10.04 13.65
CA SER A 136 14.64 -9.10 13.85
C SER A 136 14.80 -8.14 12.66
N LYS A 137 14.77 -8.64 11.43
CA LYS A 137 14.92 -7.81 10.21
C LYS A 137 13.73 -6.92 9.93
N LEU A 138 12.52 -7.38 10.21
CA LEU A 138 11.29 -6.60 10.07
C LEU A 138 11.08 -5.62 11.23
N GLY A 139 11.94 -5.64 12.25
CA GLY A 139 11.81 -4.77 13.42
C GLY A 139 10.58 -5.06 14.28
N LEU A 140 9.97 -6.23 14.13
CA LEU A 140 8.74 -6.63 14.84
C LEU A 140 8.95 -6.86 16.34
N ASN A 141 10.20 -6.86 16.81
CA ASN A 141 10.55 -6.85 18.23
C ASN A 141 10.46 -5.46 18.88
N ARG A 142 10.18 -4.38 18.12
CA ARG A 142 10.00 -3.04 18.67
C ARG A 142 8.55 -2.82 19.07
N ASP A 143 8.36 -2.35 20.30
CA ASP A 143 7.08 -1.94 20.83
C ASP A 143 6.53 -0.77 19.98
N PRO A 144 5.35 -0.88 19.35
CA PRO A 144 4.82 0.18 18.47
C PRO A 144 4.53 1.50 19.18
N LEU A 145 4.55 1.54 20.51
CA LEU A 145 4.41 2.76 21.33
C LEU A 145 5.72 3.45 21.69
N ALA A 146 6.88 2.79 21.55
CA ALA A 146 8.16 3.38 22.00
C ALA A 146 8.57 4.61 21.18
N ASP A 147 8.17 4.68 19.90
CA ASP A 147 8.45 5.83 19.02
C ASP A 147 7.50 7.03 19.24
N ILE A 148 6.46 6.91 20.09
CA ILE A 148 5.51 7.99 20.39
C ILE A 148 5.87 8.74 21.68
N SER A 149 6.81 8.22 22.48
CA SER A 149 7.10 8.72 23.83
C SER A 149 8.24 9.74 24.02
N PRO A 150 9.04 10.20 23.04
CA PRO A 150 10.17 11.08 23.36
C PRO A 150 9.78 12.55 23.65
N ASP A 151 8.55 12.98 23.35
CA ASP A 151 8.15 14.39 23.45
C ASP A 151 7.46 14.80 24.77
N LEU A 152 7.29 13.88 25.75
CA LEU A 152 6.61 14.19 27.01
C LEU A 152 7.51 14.32 28.25
N GLU A 153 8.82 14.04 28.14
CA GLU A 153 9.74 14.07 29.29
C GLU A 153 10.43 15.43 29.53
N ASN A 154 10.05 16.50 28.80
CA ASN A 154 10.59 17.86 28.98
C ASN A 154 9.54 18.87 29.50
N LEU A 155 8.85 18.53 30.59
CA LEU A 155 8.17 19.54 31.42
C LEU A 155 8.66 19.41 32.86
N ASP A 156 9.75 20.12 33.12
CA ASP A 156 10.27 20.47 34.44
C ASP A 156 9.14 20.91 35.40
N ILE A 157 8.85 20.12 36.44
CA ILE A 157 8.30 20.67 37.69
C ILE A 157 9.19 20.21 38.84
N LYS A 158 9.91 21.21 39.35
CA LYS A 158 10.84 21.18 40.48
C LYS A 158 10.23 20.59 41.75
N ASP A 159 11.06 19.78 42.40
CA ASP A 159 11.05 19.48 43.83
C ASP A 159 10.66 20.68 44.70
N ASN A 160 9.79 20.45 45.68
CA ASN A 160 9.92 21.04 47.01
C ASN A 160 9.34 20.10 48.08
N ASN A 161 10.22 19.74 49.00
CA ASN A 161 9.97 19.08 50.28
C ASN A 161 8.95 19.85 51.14
N GLU A 162 8.14 19.14 51.94
CA GLU A 162 8.23 19.16 53.41
C GLU A 162 7.04 18.43 54.08
N LEU A 163 7.37 17.83 55.22
CA LEU A 163 6.51 17.09 56.14
C LEU A 163 5.38 17.98 56.72
N ASN A 164 4.21 17.39 57.00
CA ASN A 164 3.54 17.37 58.34
C ASN A 164 1.99 17.37 58.27
N SER A 165 1.41 16.48 59.07
CA SER A 165 0.11 16.57 59.76
C SER A 165 -1.24 16.79 59.03
N LYS A 166 -2.09 15.75 59.19
CA LYS A 166 -3.52 15.78 59.58
C LYS A 166 -4.61 16.20 58.57
N SER A 167 -5.64 15.33 58.58
CA SER A 167 -7.09 15.51 58.38
C SER A 167 -7.69 15.69 56.97
N ASP A 168 -8.72 14.87 56.79
CA ASP A 168 -9.94 15.04 55.99
C ASP A 168 -9.93 14.82 54.47
N GLY A 169 -10.34 13.60 54.11
CA GLY A 169 -11.57 13.39 53.34
C GLY A 169 -11.55 13.82 51.87
N LYS A 170 -11.17 12.88 51.00
CA LYS A 170 -11.76 12.73 49.65
C LYS A 170 -11.50 11.32 49.13
N THR A 171 -12.59 10.62 48.81
CA THR A 171 -12.64 9.29 48.23
C THR A 171 -11.89 9.25 46.90
N GLU A 172 -10.69 8.66 46.89
CA GLU A 172 -10.03 8.23 45.66
C GLU A 172 -10.74 6.97 45.16
N VAL A 173 -11.55 7.12 44.11
CA VAL A 173 -12.07 5.99 43.35
C VAL A 173 -10.90 5.43 42.55
N LEU A 174 -10.33 4.33 43.06
CA LEU A 174 -9.38 3.50 42.36
C LEU A 174 -10.08 2.94 41.10
N THR A 175 -9.93 3.61 39.95
CA THR A 175 -10.57 3.19 38.70
C THR A 175 -9.92 1.91 38.20
N LYS A 176 -10.63 0.79 38.35
CA LYS A 176 -10.30 -0.49 37.71
C LYS A 176 -10.19 -0.27 36.18
N PRO A 177 -9.23 -0.90 35.49
CA PRO A 177 -9.16 -0.81 34.03
C PRO A 177 -10.45 -1.37 33.40
N PRO A 178 -10.96 -0.78 32.31
CA PRO A 178 -12.17 -1.24 31.66
C PRO A 178 -12.00 -2.69 31.21
N SER A 179 -12.99 -3.50 31.53
CA SER A 179 -13.07 -4.93 31.26
C SER A 179 -14.25 -5.22 30.33
N GLU A 180 -14.23 -6.36 29.65
CA GLU A 180 -15.30 -6.75 28.72
C GLU A 180 -16.68 -6.78 29.40
N GLU A 181 -16.71 -7.11 30.69
CA GLU A 181 -17.91 -7.14 31.53
C GLU A 181 -18.60 -5.77 31.68
N ASP A 182 -17.88 -4.67 31.45
CA ASP A 182 -18.40 -3.31 31.60
C ASP A 182 -19.24 -2.88 30.38
N TYR A 183 -19.28 -3.69 29.32
CA TYR A 183 -19.88 -3.34 28.04
C TYR A 183 -20.94 -4.37 27.58
N GLU A 184 -22.08 -3.87 27.12
CA GLU A 184 -23.12 -4.67 26.46
C GLU A 184 -22.90 -4.65 24.93
N THR A 185 -22.80 -5.83 24.31
CA THR A 185 -22.69 -5.92 22.85
C THR A 185 -24.04 -5.72 22.18
N ILE A 186 -24.14 -4.70 21.31
CA ILE A 186 -25.36 -4.36 20.58
C ILE A 186 -25.37 -5.01 19.20
N LYS A 187 -24.30 -4.83 18.43
CA LYS A 187 -24.29 -5.24 17.01
C LYS A 187 -22.88 -5.49 16.48
N LEU A 188 -22.73 -6.53 15.67
CA LEU A 188 -21.53 -6.76 14.86
C LEU A 188 -21.45 -5.73 13.71
N ILE A 189 -20.36 -4.98 13.63
CA ILE A 189 -20.11 -3.96 12.61
C ILE A 189 -19.29 -4.53 11.45
N SER A 190 -18.28 -5.33 11.76
CA SER A 190 -17.43 -5.93 10.74
C SER A 190 -16.82 -7.23 11.25
N ASN A 191 -16.66 -8.20 10.36
CA ASN A 191 -15.98 -9.46 10.65
C ASN A 191 -14.81 -9.61 9.68
N GLY A 192 -13.59 -9.46 10.19
CA GLY A 192 -12.36 -9.59 9.42
C GLY A 192 -11.62 -10.89 9.75
N ALA A 193 -10.58 -11.18 8.96
CA ALA A 193 -9.76 -12.40 9.11
C ALA A 193 -9.06 -12.51 10.49
N TYR A 194 -8.88 -11.40 11.19
CA TYR A 194 -8.16 -11.33 12.47
C TYR A 194 -9.04 -10.88 13.65
N GLY A 195 -10.35 -10.70 13.45
CA GLY A 195 -11.25 -10.31 14.53
C GLY A 195 -12.54 -9.66 14.08
N ALA A 196 -13.48 -9.59 15.02
CA ALA A 196 -14.80 -9.00 14.84
C ALA A 196 -14.92 -7.68 15.62
N VAL A 197 -15.40 -6.63 14.97
CA VAL A 197 -15.65 -5.32 15.59
C VAL A 197 -17.13 -5.23 15.96
N HIS A 198 -17.40 -5.04 17.24
CA HIS A 198 -18.75 -4.92 17.77
C HIS A 198 -19.02 -3.47 18.22
N LEU A 199 -20.22 -2.98 17.93
CA LEU A 199 -20.79 -1.82 18.60
C LEU A 199 -21.24 -2.29 19.98
N VAL A 200 -20.66 -1.68 21.00
CA VAL A 200 -20.95 -1.95 22.41
C VAL A 200 -21.47 -0.68 23.08
N ARG A 201 -22.15 -0.84 24.22
CA ARG A 201 -22.59 0.26 25.09
C ARG A 201 -22.04 0.03 26.49
N HIS A 202 -21.47 1.05 27.10
CA HIS A 202 -21.00 0.94 28.47
C HIS A 202 -22.18 0.85 29.45
N LEU A 203 -22.18 -0.15 30.34
CA LEU A 203 -23.33 -0.46 31.21
C LEU A 203 -23.64 0.68 32.18
N GLU A 204 -22.62 1.31 32.75
CA GLU A 204 -22.79 2.32 33.80
C GLU A 204 -23.11 3.71 33.21
N SER A 205 -22.34 4.16 32.22
CA SER A 205 -22.51 5.50 31.62
C SER A 205 -23.58 5.55 30.52
N ARG A 206 -24.03 4.38 30.02
CA ARG A 206 -24.95 4.21 28.89
C ARG A 206 -24.51 4.87 27.58
N GLN A 207 -23.23 5.24 27.49
CA GLN A 207 -22.58 5.80 26.31
C GLN A 207 -22.23 4.72 25.28
#